data_AF-A0A7W1VYL8-F1
#
_entry.id   AF-A0A7W1VYL8-F1
#
_cell.length_a   1.000
_cell.length_b   1.000
_cell.length_c   1.000
_cell.angle_alpha   90.00
_cell.angle_beta   90.00
_cell.angle_gamma   90.00
#
_symmetry.space_group_name_H-M   'P 1'
#
loop_
_entity.id
_entity.type
_entity.pdbx_description
1 polymer ?
#
loop_
_entity_poly.entity_id
_entity_poly.type
_entity_poly.pdbx_seq_one_letter_code
_entity_poly.pdbx_strand_id
1 'polypeptide(L)'
;SMLYVGALVFGMGVCYFWPTMLGFVAENVPKSGAVGINLMGGVGMFAVSLYMIFMGGHYDKFLAEKLPAGASLAEYSAAAPGTEQARQLAQAQAAAGPEILNTTLVLPIILIAAFSGLVIYMRGRKRLEVLTPVVS
;
A
#
# COMPACT_ATOMS: atom_id res chain seq x y z
N SER A 1 -1.82 23.14 -3.37
CA SER A 1 -2.28 22.89 -4.74
C SER A 1 -1.80 21.54 -5.30
N MET A 2 -0.52 21.18 -5.21
CA MET A 2 -0.03 19.86 -5.69
C MET A 2 -0.62 18.64 -4.96
N LEU A 3 -1.01 18.80 -3.69
CA LEU A 3 -1.67 17.74 -2.90
C LEU A 3 -2.96 17.22 -3.54
N TYR A 4 -3.78 18.10 -4.13
CA TYR A 4 -5.03 17.70 -4.79
C TYR A 4 -4.79 16.90 -6.06
N VAL A 5 -3.78 17.30 -6.86
CA VAL A 5 -3.38 16.56 -8.06
C VAL A 5 -2.86 15.17 -7.66
N GLY A 6 -2.03 15.09 -6.61
CA GLY A 6 -1.55 13.82 -6.07
C GLY A 6 -2.69 12.92 -5.57
N ALA A 7 -3.67 13.49 -4.84
CA ALA A 7 -4.84 12.76 -4.37
C ALA A 7 -5.69 12.20 -5.52
N LEU A 8 -5.85 12.96 -6.61
CA LEU A 8 -6.56 12.48 -7.80
C LEU A 8 -5.84 11.30 -8.48
N VAL A 9 -4.53 11.42 -8.69
CA VAL A 9 -3.71 10.35 -9.28
C VAL A 9 -3.74 9.09 -8.41
N PHE A 10 -3.58 9.26 -7.10
CA PHE A 10 -3.67 8.16 -6.14
C PHE A 10 -5.06 7.50 -6.16
N GLY A 11 -6.13 8.30 -6.13
CA GLY A 11 -7.50 7.81 -6.17
C GLY A 11 -7.80 7.03 -7.45
N MET A 12 -7.39 7.54 -8.62
CA MET A 12 -7.49 6.80 -9.88
C MET A 12 -6.74 5.46 -9.81
N GLY A 13 -5.50 5.47 -9.28
CA GLY A 13 -4.73 4.25 -9.10
C GLY A 13 -5.47 3.20 -8.27
N VAL A 14 -5.96 3.56 -7.08
CA VAL A 14 -6.69 2.64 -6.20
C VAL A 14 -7.96 2.11 -6.89
N CYS A 15 -8.71 2.98 -7.58
CA CYS A 15 -9.94 2.61 -8.29
C CYS A 15 -9.72 1.68 -9.49
N TYR A 16 -8.53 1.67 -10.11
CA TYR A 16 -8.23 0.75 -11.21
C TYR A 16 -7.49 -0.50 -10.76
N PHE A 17 -6.46 -0.39 -9.92
CA PHE A 17 -5.65 -1.53 -9.53
C PHE A 17 -6.45 -2.61 -8.79
N TRP A 18 -7.36 -2.22 -7.91
CA TRP A 18 -8.15 -3.17 -7.15
C TRP A 18 -9.14 -3.97 -8.02
N PRO A 19 -10.02 -3.35 -8.83
CA PRO A 19 -10.89 -4.10 -9.74
C PRO A 19 -10.12 -4.89 -10.80
N THR A 20 -9.01 -4.37 -11.33
CA THR A 20 -8.20 -5.11 -12.32
C THR A 20 -7.56 -6.35 -11.71
N MET A 21 -7.08 -6.30 -10.47
CA MET A 21 -6.53 -7.48 -9.79
C MET A 21 -7.62 -8.55 -9.55
N LEU A 22 -8.80 -8.15 -9.11
CA LEU A 22 -9.92 -9.07 -8.89
C LEU A 22 -10.45 -9.66 -10.20
N GLY A 23 -10.58 -8.85 -11.26
CA GLY A 23 -10.96 -9.30 -12.59
C GLY A 23 -9.96 -10.31 -13.16
N PHE A 24 -8.67 -10.07 -12.98
CA PHE A 24 -7.62 -11.00 -13.36
C PHE A 24 -7.80 -12.38 -12.69
N VAL A 25 -8.08 -12.41 -11.38
CA VAL A 25 -8.25 -13.66 -10.64
C VAL A 25 -9.52 -14.38 -11.06
N ALA A 26 -10.60 -13.65 -11.31
CA ALA A 26 -11.85 -14.22 -11.81
C ALA A 26 -11.68 -14.90 -13.17
N GLU A 27 -10.91 -14.30 -14.09
CA GLU A 27 -10.67 -14.85 -15.43
C GLU A 27 -9.61 -15.96 -15.47
N ASN A 28 -8.51 -15.80 -14.72
CA ASN A 28 -7.34 -16.69 -14.81
C ASN A 28 -7.33 -17.81 -13.75
N VAL A 29 -8.16 -17.70 -12.71
CA VAL A 29 -8.34 -18.73 -11.67
C VAL A 29 -9.82 -19.06 -11.47
N PRO A 30 -10.59 -19.39 -12.54
CA PRO A 30 -12.05 -19.57 -12.46
C PRO A 30 -12.44 -20.75 -11.54
N LYS A 31 -11.56 -21.75 -11.42
CA LYS A 31 -11.76 -22.90 -10.51
C LYS A 31 -11.83 -22.51 -9.03
N SER A 32 -11.34 -21.32 -8.66
CA SER A 32 -11.43 -20.80 -7.29
C SER A 32 -12.77 -20.12 -6.98
N GLY A 33 -13.51 -19.69 -8.01
CA GLY A 33 -14.86 -19.12 -7.90
C GLY A 33 -14.98 -18.03 -6.80
N ALA A 34 -16.09 -18.09 -6.05
CA ALA A 34 -16.35 -17.16 -4.94
C ALA A 34 -15.30 -17.26 -3.81
N VAL A 35 -14.70 -18.43 -3.60
CA VAL A 35 -13.69 -18.65 -2.55
C VAL A 35 -12.40 -17.89 -2.88
N GLY A 36 -11.96 -17.91 -4.14
CA GLY A 36 -10.78 -17.16 -4.57
C GLY A 36 -10.96 -15.65 -4.45
N ILE A 37 -12.13 -15.14 -4.85
CA ILE A 37 -12.45 -13.71 -4.74
C ILE A 37 -12.49 -13.25 -3.28
N ASN A 38 -13.13 -14.01 -2.39
CA ASN A 38 -13.17 -13.71 -0.96
C ASN A 38 -11.78 -13.79 -0.32
N LEU A 39 -10.97 -14.77 -0.72
CA LEU A 39 -9.59 -14.91 -0.23
C LEU A 39 -8.72 -13.73 -0.65
N MET A 40 -8.82 -13.27 -1.91
CA MET A 40 -8.09 -12.09 -2.36
C MET A 40 -8.46 -10.83 -1.57
N GLY A 41 -9.75 -10.67 -1.20
CA GLY A 41 -10.19 -9.61 -0.29
C GLY A 41 -9.53 -9.70 1.09
N GLY A 42 -9.50 -10.91 1.67
CA GLY A 42 -8.87 -11.18 2.96
C GLY A 42 -7.36 -10.97 2.95
N VAL A 43 -6.67 -11.45 1.91
CA VAL A 43 -5.22 -11.23 1.72
C VAL A 43 -4.90 -9.76 1.52
N GLY A 44 -5.75 -9.02 0.79
CA GLY A 44 -5.62 -7.57 0.65
C GLY A 44 -5.67 -6.85 2.00
N MET A 45 -6.65 -7.18 2.85
CA MET A 45 -6.75 -6.61 4.20
C MET A 45 -5.58 -7.03 5.09
N PHE A 46 -5.12 -8.27 4.99
CA PHE A 46 -3.94 -8.72 5.72
C PHE A 46 -2.66 -7.98 5.30
N ALA A 47 -2.47 -7.72 4.00
CA ALA A 47 -1.34 -6.94 3.49
C ALA A 47 -1.35 -5.51 4.03
N VAL A 48 -2.52 -4.87 4.15
CA VAL A 48 -2.67 -3.55 4.78
C VAL A 48 -2.23 -3.59 6.25
N SER A 49 -2.59 -4.62 7.00
CA SER A 49 -2.18 -4.77 8.40
C SER A 49 -0.66 -4.86 8.55
N LEU A 50 0.01 -5.67 7.72
CA LEU A 50 1.48 -5.77 7.71
C LEU A 50 2.12 -4.43 7.35
N TYR A 51 1.55 -3.74 6.36
CA TYR A 51 2.01 -2.41 5.98
C TYR A 51 1.89 -1.41 7.12
N MET A 52 0.75 -1.38 7.84
CA MET A 52 0.55 -0.51 8.99
C MET A 52 1.55 -0.79 10.12
N ILE A 53 1.85 -2.06 10.41
CA ILE A 53 2.85 -2.42 11.43
C ILE A 53 4.25 -1.94 11.03
N PHE A 54 4.65 -2.19 9.78
CA PHE A 54 5.96 -1.76 9.28
C PHE A 54 6.08 -0.23 9.26
N MET A 55 5.06 0.45 8.72
CA MET A 55 5.05 1.90 8.59
C MET A 55 4.96 2.57 9.96
N GLY A 56 4.16 2.04 10.90
CA GLY A 56 4.09 2.54 12.28
C GLY A 56 5.43 2.51 12.99
N GLY A 57 6.18 1.40 12.90
CA GLY A 57 7.52 1.34 13.48
C GLY A 57 8.54 2.27 12.82
N HIS A 58 8.37 2.59 11.54
CA HIS A 58 9.21 3.55 10.82
C HIS A 58 8.85 5.00 11.17
N TYR A 59 7.55 5.27 11.28
CA TYR A 59 6.96 6.52 11.74
C TYR A 59 7.46 6.90 13.14
N ASP A 60 7.40 5.96 14.09
CA ASP A 60 7.80 6.18 15.47
C ASP A 60 9.29 6.56 15.58
N LYS A 61 10.16 6.01 14.72
CA LYS A 61 11.58 6.36 14.68
C LYS A 61 11.81 7.80 14.22
N PHE A 62 11.21 8.19 13.10
CA PHE A 62 11.32 9.55 12.60
C PHE A 62 10.71 10.56 13.58
N LEU A 63 9.60 10.17 14.22
CA LEU A 63 8.97 11.03 15.21
C LEU A 63 9.84 11.20 16.45
N ALA A 64 10.49 10.14 16.93
CA ALA A 64 11.43 10.20 18.05
C ALA A 64 12.65 11.09 17.77
N GLU A 65 13.14 11.15 16.53
CA GLU A 65 14.23 12.06 16.13
C GLU A 65 13.82 13.54 16.10
N LYS A 66 12.54 13.83 15.88
CA LYS A 66 12.00 15.20 15.79
C LYS A 66 11.40 15.69 17.11
N LEU A 67 11.25 14.81 18.10
CA LEU A 67 10.79 15.15 19.45
C LEU A 67 11.97 15.56 20.36
N PRO A 68 11.73 16.43 21.37
CA PRO A 68 12.76 16.83 22.31
C PRO A 68 13.25 15.65 23.18
N ALA A 69 14.53 15.67 23.57
CA ALA A 69 15.16 14.63 24.38
C ALA A 69 14.41 14.43 25.72
N GLY A 70 13.84 13.24 25.94
CA GLY A 70 13.02 12.89 27.11
C GLY A 70 11.51 12.79 26.84
N ALA A 71 11.06 13.00 25.60
CA ALA A 71 9.67 12.78 25.21
C ALA A 71 9.31 11.29 25.15
N SER A 72 8.26 10.87 25.86
CA SER A 72 7.69 9.53 25.70
C SER A 72 6.58 9.56 24.63
N LEU A 73 6.70 8.76 23.57
CA LEU A 73 5.72 8.71 22.48
C LEU A 73 4.30 8.42 22.99
N ALA A 74 4.19 7.63 24.06
CA ALA A 74 2.92 7.28 24.69
C ALA A 74 2.26 8.48 25.40
N GLU A 75 3.02 9.31 26.12
CA GLU A 75 2.46 10.50 26.80
C GLU A 75 2.08 11.59 25.82
N TYR A 76 2.90 11.80 24.78
CA TYR A 76 2.59 12.80 23.77
C TYR A 76 1.38 12.37 22.92
N SER A 77 1.27 11.09 22.55
CA SER A 77 0.12 10.57 21.79
C SER A 77 -1.18 10.54 22.60
N ALA A 78 -1.08 10.48 23.94
CA ALA A 78 -2.22 10.56 24.86
C ALA A 78 -2.53 11.99 25.33
N ALA A 79 -1.75 12.99 24.92
CA ALA A 79 -1.92 14.37 25.35
C ALA A 79 -3.25 14.95 24.84
N ALA A 80 -3.96 15.68 25.71
CA ALA A 80 -5.23 16.29 25.35
C ALA A 80 -5.05 17.32 24.21
N PRO A 81 -5.99 17.39 23.25
CA PRO A 81 -5.94 18.37 22.16
C PRO A 81 -5.82 19.80 22.71
N GLY A 82 -4.84 20.56 22.21
CA GLY A 82 -4.62 21.96 22.61
C GLY A 82 -3.59 22.19 23.72
N THR A 83 -3.03 21.13 24.31
CA THR A 83 -1.87 21.21 25.22
C THR A 83 -0.58 21.51 24.44
N GLU A 84 0.44 22.02 25.14
CA GLU A 84 1.75 22.32 24.54
C GLU A 84 2.41 21.05 23.97
N GLN A 85 2.21 19.91 24.64
CA GLN A 85 2.64 18.58 24.22
C GLN A 85 1.97 18.15 22.91
N ALA A 86 0.67 18.40 22.74
CA ALA A 86 -0.05 18.10 21.50
C ALA A 86 0.43 18.98 20.33
N ARG A 87 0.82 20.25 20.60
CA ARG A 87 1.39 21.15 19.57
C ARG A 87 2.78 20.69 19.14
N GLN A 88 3.62 20.26 20.08
CA GLN A 88 4.94 19.72 19.79
C GLN A 88 4.87 18.41 19.01
N LEU A 89 3.91 17.53 19.36
CA LEU A 89 3.65 16.33 18.58
C LEU A 89 3.23 16.70 17.16
N ALA A 90 2.25 17.60 16.99
CA ALA A 90 1.79 18.03 15.67
C ALA A 90 2.91 18.62 14.79
N GLN A 91 3.84 19.40 15.38
CA GLN A 91 5.01 19.91 14.67
C GLN A 91 5.97 18.79 14.26
N ALA A 92 6.21 17.82 15.15
CA ALA A 92 7.03 16.66 14.85
C ALA A 92 6.41 15.77 13.75
N GLN A 93 5.07 15.56 13.75
CA GLN A 93 4.37 14.85 12.67
C GLN A 93 4.45 15.61 11.33
N ALA A 94 4.33 16.94 11.37
CA ALA A 94 4.46 17.77 10.17
C ALA A 94 5.87 17.69 9.58
N ALA A 95 6.90 17.57 10.43
CA ALA A 95 8.29 17.39 10.00
C ALA A 95 8.60 15.97 9.51
N ALA A 96 7.98 14.94 10.09
CA ALA A 96 8.16 13.54 9.69
C ALA A 96 7.37 13.16 8.41
N GLY A 97 6.26 13.87 8.14
CA GLY A 97 5.35 13.59 7.03
C GLY A 97 6.00 13.37 5.66
N PRO A 98 6.94 14.23 5.22
CA PRO A 98 7.61 14.06 3.92
C PRO A 98 8.43 12.77 3.80
N GLU A 99 9.09 12.32 4.89
CA GLU A 99 9.92 11.10 4.88
C GLU A 99 9.04 9.85 4.80
N ILE A 100 7.93 9.83 5.54
CA ILE A 100 6.94 8.74 5.48
C ILE A 100 6.31 8.66 4.09
N LEU A 101 5.99 9.82 3.50
CA LEU A 101 5.45 9.88 2.14
C LEU A 101 6.45 9.29 1.14
N ASN A 102 7.73 9.63 1.26
CA ASN A 102 8.78 9.10 0.38
C ASN A 102 8.91 7.57 0.51
N THR A 103 8.90 7.02 1.72
CA THR A 103 8.90 5.56 1.92
C THR A 103 7.65 4.90 1.34
N THR A 104 6.48 5.55 1.46
CA THR A 104 5.21 5.07 0.89
C THR A 104 5.22 5.06 -0.64
N LEU A 105 5.90 6.00 -1.29
CA LEU A 105 6.01 6.08 -2.76
C LEU A 105 6.71 4.86 -3.39
N VAL A 106 7.49 4.12 -2.61
CA VAL A 106 8.11 2.87 -3.08
C VAL A 106 7.06 1.79 -3.40
N LEU A 107 5.94 1.76 -2.66
CA LEU A 107 4.93 0.72 -2.81
C LEU A 107 4.26 0.73 -4.20
N PRO A 108 3.76 1.87 -4.72
CA PRO A 108 3.25 1.94 -6.09
C PRO A 108 4.27 1.52 -7.16
N ILE A 109 5.55 1.85 -6.99
CA ILE A 109 6.61 1.48 -7.94
C ILE A 109 6.78 -0.05 -7.98
N ILE A 110 6.81 -0.70 -6.81
CA ILE A 110 6.88 -2.15 -6.70
C ILE A 110 5.66 -2.80 -7.36
N LEU A 111 4.45 -2.28 -7.12
CA LEU A 111 3.22 -2.78 -7.74
C LEU A 111 3.27 -2.67 -9.27
N ILE A 112 3.70 -1.52 -9.81
CA ILE A 112 3.83 -1.33 -11.26
C ILE A 112 4.80 -2.35 -11.85
N ALA A 113 5.95 -2.59 -11.20
CA ALA A 113 6.92 -3.60 -11.64
C ALA A 113 6.32 -5.02 -11.59
N ALA A 114 5.62 -5.37 -10.51
CA ALA A 114 4.98 -6.67 -10.33
C ALA A 114 3.91 -6.95 -11.39
N PHE A 115 3.01 -5.98 -11.64
CA PHE A 115 1.98 -6.11 -12.67
C PHE A 115 2.57 -6.12 -14.09
N SER A 116 3.61 -5.32 -14.35
CA SER A 116 4.31 -5.35 -15.63
C SER A 116 4.96 -6.71 -15.89
N GLY A 117 5.62 -7.29 -14.88
CA GLY A 117 6.16 -8.65 -14.93
C GLY A 117 5.07 -9.71 -15.15
N LEU A 118 3.92 -9.57 -14.46
CA LEU A 118 2.77 -10.44 -14.63
C LEU A 118 2.24 -10.42 -16.08
N VAL A 119 2.11 -9.23 -16.68
CA VAL A 119 1.67 -9.07 -18.08
C VAL A 119 2.64 -9.75 -19.05
N ILE A 120 3.96 -9.58 -18.84
CA ILE A 120 4.98 -10.23 -19.66
C ILE A 120 4.89 -11.76 -19.51
N TYR A 121 4.78 -12.27 -18.29
CA TYR A 121 4.64 -13.70 -18.00
C TYR A 121 3.41 -14.31 -18.67
N MET A 122 2.25 -13.65 -18.58
CA MET A 122 1.02 -14.13 -19.24
C MET A 122 1.13 -14.17 -20.76
N ARG A 123 1.74 -13.14 -21.37
CA ARG A 123 1.94 -13.10 -22.83
C ARG A 123 2.79 -14.29 -23.29
N GLY A 124 3.79 -14.69 -22.49
CA GLY A 124 4.57 -15.89 -22.72
C GLY A 124 3.73 -17.18 -22.66
N ARG A 125 2.87 -17.33 -21.66
CA ARG A 125 1.99 -18.51 -21.51
C ARG A 125 0.98 -18.67 -22.64
N LYS A 126 0.29 -17.58 -23.03
CA LYS A 126 -0.66 -17.60 -24.15
C LYS A 126 0.01 -18.05 -25.46
N ARG A 127 1.29 -17.68 -25.66
CA ARG A 127 2.05 -18.11 -26.83
C ARG A 127 2.40 -19.60 -26.80
N LEU A 128 2.66 -20.19 -25.63
CA LEU A 128 2.95 -21.62 -25.49
C LEU A 128 1.70 -22.48 -25.71
N GLU A 129 0.55 -22.05 -25.20
CA GLU A 129 -0.74 -22.76 -25.38
C GLU A 129 -1.18 -22.80 -26.85
N VAL A 130 -0.95 -21.72 -27.62
CA VAL A 130 -1.22 -21.68 -29.07
C VAL A 130 -0.30 -22.61 -29.87
N LEU A 131 0.90 -22.93 -29.36
CA LEU A 131 1.87 -23.81 -30.03
C LEU A 131 1.66 -25.29 -29.69
N THR A 132 0.83 -25.62 -28.70
CA THR A 132 0.37 -26.97 -28.40
C THR A 132 -1.06 -27.15 -28.93
N PRO A 133 -1.26 -27.49 -30.22
CA PRO A 133 -2.59 -27.82 -30.71
C PRO A 133 -3.13 -29.00 -29.90
N VAL A 134 -4.41 -28.92 -29.53
CA VAL A 134 -5.15 -29.93 -28.77
C VAL A 134 -4.98 -31.30 -29.44
N VAL A 135 -4.12 -32.14 -28.86
CA VAL A 135 -4.16 -33.58 -29.04
C VAL A 135 -4.53 -34.17 -27.68
N SER A 136 -5.82 -34.19 -27.40
CA SER A 136 -6.52 -35.20 -26.59
C SER A 136 -8.01 -34.89 -26.58
#